data_AF-A0A8R2F8A9-F1
#
_entry.id   AF-A0A8R2F8A9-F1
#
_cell.length_a   1.000
_cell.length_b   1.000
_cell.length_c   1.000
_cell.angle_alpha   90.00
_cell.angle_beta   90.00
_cell.angle_gamma   90.00
#
_symmetry.space_group_name_H-M   'P 1'
#
loop_
_entity.id
_entity.type
_entity.pdbx_description
1 polymer ?
#
loop_
_entity_poly.entity_id
_entity_poly.type
_entity_poly.pdbx_seq_one_letter_code
_entity_poly.pdbx_strand_id
1 'polypeptide(L)'
;MEWSNELVLEFLDLYEQEPCIWNPKHSQYKIRNSVHDSWENISINLSVPYSISDLKKKKDSLMATFRKLINKVKASKKMGSGLDDIYKPDWFAYKAMAKFLHSVNQPNTTKSSELNVFRLNNK
;
A
#
# COMPACT_ATOMS: atom_id res chain seq x y z
N MET A 1 16.09 3.69 -19.12
CA MET A 1 15.10 2.60 -19.32
C MET A 1 13.71 3.20 -19.24
N GLU A 2 12.87 2.87 -20.20
CA GLU A 2 11.48 3.34 -20.26
C GLU A 2 10.58 2.39 -19.47
N TRP A 3 9.59 2.94 -18.76
CA TRP A 3 8.60 2.17 -18.03
C TRP A 3 7.23 2.45 -18.61
N SER A 4 6.74 1.56 -19.46
CA SER A 4 5.39 1.65 -20.03
C SER A 4 4.32 1.42 -18.96
N ASN A 5 3.10 1.92 -19.21
CA ASN A 5 1.99 1.73 -18.27
C ASN A 5 1.68 0.25 -18.02
N GLU A 6 1.75 -0.58 -19.07
CA GLU A 6 1.54 -2.03 -18.99
C GLU A 6 2.58 -2.69 -18.09
N LEU A 7 3.87 -2.38 -18.30
CA LEU A 7 4.96 -2.88 -17.47
C LEU A 7 4.85 -2.42 -16.01
N VAL A 8 4.35 -1.21 -15.78
CA VAL A 8 4.08 -0.73 -14.41
C VAL A 8 2.95 -1.52 -13.76
N LEU A 9 1.90 -1.86 -14.51
CA LEU A 9 0.80 -2.67 -13.99
C LEU A 9 1.24 -4.10 -13.69
N GLU A 10 2.04 -4.71 -14.58
CA GLU A 10 2.66 -6.01 -14.36
C GLU A 10 3.55 -6.02 -13.12
N PHE A 11 4.41 -5.00 -12.98
CA PHE A 11 5.23 -4.81 -11.78
C PHE A 11 4.38 -4.72 -10.50
N LEU A 12 3.26 -3.99 -10.56
CA LEU A 12 2.37 -3.84 -9.41
C LEU A 12 1.63 -5.14 -9.06
N ASP A 13 1.30 -5.97 -10.05
CA ASP A 13 0.70 -7.29 -9.82
C ASP A 13 1.66 -8.22 -9.07
N LEU A 14 2.90 -8.35 -9.56
CA LEU A 14 3.94 -9.12 -8.88
C LEU A 14 4.26 -8.55 -7.49
N TYR A 15 4.27 -7.22 -7.36
CA TYR A 15 4.51 -6.56 -6.08
C TYR A 15 3.39 -6.83 -5.07
N GLU A 16 2.12 -6.90 -5.49
CA GLU A 16 0.99 -7.27 -4.63
C GLU A 16 1.19 -8.68 -4.03
N GLN A 17 1.73 -9.61 -4.82
CA GLN A 17 1.97 -11.00 -4.42
C GLN A 17 3.11 -11.16 -3.40
N GLU A 18 3.94 -10.14 -3.17
CA GLU A 18 5.10 -10.17 -2.28
C GLU A 18 4.88 -9.33 -1.00
N PRO A 19 4.05 -9.79 -0.04
CA PRO A 19 3.69 -9.03 1.16
C PRO A 19 4.88 -8.74 2.08
N CYS A 20 5.96 -9.53 2.02
CA CYS A 20 7.19 -9.25 2.75
C CYS A 20 7.83 -7.90 2.35
N ILE A 21 7.52 -7.33 1.18
CA ILE A 21 8.09 -6.06 0.73
C ILE A 21 7.26 -4.87 1.21
N TRP A 22 5.93 -4.98 1.20
CA TRP A 22 5.03 -3.84 1.41
C TRP A 22 4.18 -3.91 2.67
N ASN A 23 4.00 -5.09 3.27
CA ASN A 23 3.16 -5.28 4.43
C ASN A 23 3.98 -5.34 5.73
N PRO A 24 4.08 -4.25 6.51
CA PRO A 24 4.76 -4.26 7.82
C PRO A 24 4.15 -5.23 8.85
N LYS A 25 2.91 -5.69 8.65
CA LYS A 25 2.28 -6.71 9.51
C LYS A 25 2.71 -8.13 9.14
N HIS A 26 3.37 -8.32 8.00
CA HIS A 26 3.86 -9.63 7.57
C HIS A 26 5.09 -10.03 8.40
N SER A 27 5.13 -11.26 8.87
CA SER A 27 6.22 -11.79 9.72
C SER A 27 7.58 -11.68 9.04
N GLN A 28 7.62 -11.89 7.72
CA GLN A 28 8.86 -11.85 6.93
C GLN A 28 9.30 -10.45 6.49
N TYR A 29 8.52 -9.39 6.78
CA TYR A 29 8.86 -8.02 6.39
C TYR A 29 10.20 -7.54 6.96
N LYS A 30 10.57 -8.04 8.14
CA LYS A 30 11.83 -7.70 8.82
C LYS A 30 13.00 -8.60 8.44
N ILE A 31 12.75 -9.66 7.67
CA ILE A 31 13.77 -10.65 7.30
C ILE A 31 14.43 -10.19 6.01
N ARG A 32 15.66 -9.69 6.11
CA ARG A 32 16.44 -9.16 4.97
C ARG A 32 16.52 -10.14 3.81
N ASN A 33 16.74 -11.43 4.09
CA ASN A 33 16.85 -12.45 3.06
C ASN A 33 15.52 -12.67 2.34
N SER A 34 14.41 -12.76 3.08
CA SER A 34 13.08 -12.89 2.46
C SER A 34 12.71 -11.66 1.63
N VAL A 35 13.04 -10.45 2.10
CA VAL A 35 12.82 -9.24 1.31
C VAL A 35 13.67 -9.24 0.03
N HIS A 36 14.93 -9.70 0.10
CA HIS A 36 15.79 -9.81 -1.07
C HIS A 36 15.25 -10.83 -2.08
N ASP A 37 14.92 -12.02 -1.60
CA ASP A 37 14.36 -13.13 -2.39
C ASP A 37 13.10 -12.69 -3.14
N SER A 38 12.21 -11.97 -2.47
CA SER A 38 11.01 -11.43 -3.11
C SER A 38 11.29 -10.35 -4.17
N TRP A 39 12.29 -9.51 -3.97
CA TRP A 39 12.72 -8.59 -5.04
C TRP A 39 13.33 -9.32 -6.23
N GLU A 40 14.07 -10.39 -5.96
CA GLU A 40 14.64 -11.26 -7.00
C GLU A 40 13.52 -11.98 -7.76
N ASN A 41 12.51 -12.48 -7.05
CA ASN A 41 11.34 -13.11 -7.65
C ASN A 41 10.60 -12.15 -8.60
N ILE A 42 10.39 -10.90 -8.19
CA ILE A 42 9.81 -9.87 -9.08
C ILE A 42 10.70 -9.65 -10.30
N SER A 43 12.02 -9.56 -10.11
CA SER A 43 12.98 -9.36 -11.19
C SER A 43 12.98 -10.50 -12.23
N ILE A 44 12.75 -11.74 -11.79
CA ILE A 44 12.76 -12.93 -12.65
C ILE A 44 11.43 -13.07 -13.40
N ASN A 45 10.31 -12.74 -12.76
CA ASN A 45 8.97 -12.90 -13.33
C ASN A 45 8.52 -11.73 -14.20
N LEU A 46 9.18 -10.57 -14.12
CA LEU A 46 8.86 -9.44 -14.97
C LEU A 46 9.27 -9.75 -16.42
N SER A 47 8.43 -9.38 -17.38
CA SER A 47 8.70 -9.57 -18.82
C SER A 47 10.00 -8.92 -19.31
N VAL A 48 10.52 -7.93 -18.57
CA VAL A 48 11.77 -7.24 -18.88
C VAL A 48 12.72 -7.36 -17.69
N PRO A 49 14.00 -7.74 -17.90
CA PRO A 49 14.96 -7.83 -16.81
C PRO A 49 15.31 -6.45 -16.26
N TYR A 50 14.99 -6.22 -14.98
CA TYR A 50 15.42 -5.03 -14.25
C TYR A 50 16.25 -5.42 -13.04
N SER A 51 17.25 -4.61 -12.71
CA SER A 51 17.97 -4.81 -11.46
C SER A 51 17.06 -4.55 -10.26
N ILE A 52 17.31 -5.22 -9.14
CA ILE A 52 16.62 -4.94 -7.87
C ILE A 52 16.71 -3.45 -7.49
N SER A 53 17.79 -2.78 -7.86
CA SER A 53 17.97 -1.33 -7.65
C SER A 53 16.96 -0.51 -8.45
N ASP A 54 16.71 -0.87 -9.71
CA ASP A 54 15.76 -0.19 -10.58
C ASP A 54 14.31 -0.45 -10.14
N LEU A 55 14.00 -1.69 -9.74
CA LEU A 55 12.70 -2.04 -9.17
C LEU A 55 12.39 -1.21 -7.91
N LYS A 56 13.37 -1.06 -7.01
CA LYS A 56 13.25 -0.23 -5.81
C LYS A 56 13.02 1.24 -6.16
N LYS A 57 13.83 1.81 -7.05
CA LYS A 57 13.66 3.20 -7.53
C LYS A 57 12.28 3.40 -8.15
N LYS A 58 11.79 2.44 -8.93
CA LYS A 58 10.47 2.51 -9.55
C LYS A 58 9.37 2.49 -8.49
N LYS A 59 9.46 1.57 -7.53
CA LYS A 59 8.55 1.52 -6.38
C LYS A 59 8.53 2.84 -5.62
N ASP A 60 9.68 3.46 -5.37
CA ASP A 60 9.72 4.74 -4.63
C ASP A 60 9.09 5.88 -5.42
N SER A 61 9.30 5.93 -6.73
CA SER A 61 8.62 6.88 -7.63
C SER A 61 7.10 6.71 -7.62
N LEU A 62 6.60 5.47 -7.72
CA LEU A 62 5.16 5.16 -7.66
C LEU A 62 4.56 5.55 -6.30
N MET A 63 5.25 5.22 -5.21
CA MET A 63 4.81 5.55 -3.85
C MET A 63 4.75 7.06 -3.60
N ALA A 64 5.69 7.84 -4.16
CA ALA A 64 5.68 9.29 -4.04
C ALA A 64 4.42 9.91 -4.66
N THR A 65 4.03 9.45 -5.85
CA THR A 65 2.79 9.88 -6.52
C THR A 65 1.55 9.40 -5.75
N PHE A 66 1.52 8.12 -5.35
CA PHE A 66 0.41 7.55 -4.60
C PHE A 66 0.14 8.32 -3.29
N ARG A 67 1.18 8.62 -2.51
CA ARG A 67 1.07 9.39 -1.25
C ARG A 67 0.46 10.78 -1.46
N LYS A 68 0.80 11.47 -2.56
CA LYS A 68 0.20 12.76 -2.89
C LYS A 68 -1.29 12.62 -3.20
N LEU A 69 -1.67 11.60 -3.97
CA LEU A 69 -3.05 11.34 -4.34
C LEU A 69 -3.90 10.96 -3.13
N ILE A 70 -3.45 10.04 -2.27
CA ILE A 70 -4.20 9.67 -1.06
C ILE A 70 -4.39 10.87 -0.12
N ASN A 71 -3.41 11.78 -0.03
CA ASN A 71 -3.54 12.98 0.80
C ASN A 71 -4.61 13.92 0.24
N LYS A 72 -4.68 14.10 -1.09
CA LYS A 72 -5.77 14.85 -1.74
C LYS A 72 -7.13 14.22 -1.48
N VAL A 73 -7.24 12.89 -1.63
CA VAL A 73 -8.48 12.14 -1.34
C VAL A 73 -8.89 12.32 0.12
N LYS A 74 -7.96 12.20 1.07
CA LYS A 74 -8.22 12.39 2.51
C LYS A 74 -8.62 13.83 2.84
N ALA A 75 -7.98 14.83 2.23
CA ALA A 75 -8.30 16.23 2.44
C ALA A 75 -9.72 16.57 1.94
N SER A 76 -10.07 16.09 0.73
CA SER A 76 -11.41 16.23 0.16
C SER A 76 -12.49 15.60 1.06
N LYS A 77 -12.24 14.41 1.64
CA LYS A 77 -13.15 13.78 2.62
C LYS A 77 -13.32 14.57 3.93
N LYS A 78 -12.28 15.27 4.39
CA LYS A 78 -12.29 16.00 5.69
C LYS A 78 -13.07 17.33 5.60
N MET A 79 -13.20 17.91 4.41
CA MET A 79 -13.73 19.27 4.22
C MET A 79 -15.26 19.39 4.21
N GLY A 80 -16.01 18.33 4.49
CA GLY A 80 -17.47 18.42 4.63
C GLY A 80 -18.22 18.78 3.34
N SER A 81 -17.55 18.73 2.19
CA SER A 81 -18.22 18.73 0.89
C SER A 81 -19.03 17.43 0.78
N GLY A 82 -20.29 17.52 0.35
CA GLY A 82 -21.19 16.37 0.25
C GLY A 82 -20.55 15.18 -0.48
N LEU A 83 -21.09 13.98 -0.27
CA LEU A 83 -20.60 12.68 -0.78
C LEU A 83 -20.24 12.66 -2.29
N ASP A 84 -20.69 13.65 -3.06
CA ASP A 84 -20.45 13.83 -4.49
C ASP A 84 -19.07 14.44 -4.85
N ASP A 85 -18.42 15.18 -3.92
CA ASP A 85 -17.20 15.98 -4.18
C ASP A 85 -15.89 15.27 -3.75
N ILE A 86 -15.91 13.93 -3.67
CA ILE A 86 -14.71 13.16 -3.33
C ILE A 86 -13.77 13.17 -4.53
N TYR A 87 -12.58 13.75 -4.38
CA TYR A 87 -11.54 13.75 -5.41
C TYR A 87 -11.25 12.31 -5.89
N LYS A 88 -11.49 12.04 -7.17
CA LYS A 88 -11.18 10.77 -7.82
C LYS A 88 -9.85 10.92 -8.58
N PRO A 89 -8.76 10.31 -8.12
CA PRO A 89 -7.49 10.40 -8.81
C PRO A 89 -7.54 9.66 -10.15
N ASP A 90 -7.34 10.39 -11.24
CA ASP A 90 -7.19 9.88 -12.61
C ASP A 90 -5.74 9.46 -12.85
N TRP A 91 -5.26 8.46 -12.10
CA TRP A 91 -3.93 7.91 -12.31
C TRP A 91 -4.04 6.41 -12.52
N PHE A 92 -3.51 5.92 -13.65
CA PHE A 92 -3.69 4.54 -14.10
C PHE A 92 -3.26 3.51 -13.05
N ALA A 93 -2.19 3.78 -12.31
CA ALA A 93 -1.66 2.91 -11.26
C ALA A 93 -2.35 3.07 -9.90
N TYR A 94 -3.21 4.09 -9.73
CA TYR A 94 -3.85 4.36 -8.44
C TYR A 94 -4.72 3.21 -7.98
N LYS A 95 -5.59 2.67 -8.85
CA LYS A 95 -6.50 1.57 -8.52
C LYS A 95 -5.73 0.32 -8.11
N ALA A 96 -4.69 -0.04 -8.88
CA ALA A 96 -3.81 -1.17 -8.59
C ALA A 96 -3.13 -1.02 -7.22
N MET A 97 -2.50 0.13 -6.96
CA MET A 97 -1.84 0.38 -5.67
C MET A 97 -2.83 0.45 -4.49
N ALA A 98 -3.98 1.08 -4.67
CA ALA A 98 -4.98 1.25 -3.62
C ALA A 98 -5.56 -0.10 -3.15
N LYS A 99 -5.69 -1.08 -4.06
CA LYS A 99 -6.25 -2.41 -3.79
C LYS A 99 -5.60 -3.08 -2.57
N PHE A 100 -4.28 -3.04 -2.48
CA PHE A 100 -3.53 -3.71 -1.40
C PHE A 100 -2.96 -2.74 -0.35
N LEU A 101 -2.64 -1.49 -0.70
CA LEU A 101 -2.04 -0.52 0.24
C LEU A 101 -3.04 0.22 1.13
N HIS A 102 -4.31 0.32 0.74
CA HIS A 102 -5.32 1.07 1.50
C HIS A 102 -5.69 0.37 2.81
N SER A 103 -5.63 -0.96 2.85
CA SER A 103 -5.90 -1.76 4.06
C SER A 103 -4.80 -1.61 5.13
N VAL A 104 -3.54 -1.48 4.71
CA VAL A 104 -2.39 -1.42 5.62
C VAL A 104 -2.17 -0.05 6.26
N ASN A 105 -2.59 1.03 5.57
CA ASN A 105 -2.44 2.41 6.04
C ASN A 105 -3.62 2.90 6.88
N GLN A 106 -4.59 2.06 7.19
CA GLN A 106 -5.53 2.38 8.24
C GLN A 106 -4.77 2.25 9.57
N PRO A 107 -4.70 3.31 10.39
CA PRO A 107 -4.28 3.13 11.77
C PRO A 107 -5.19 2.03 12.31
N ASN A 108 -4.62 1.02 12.96
CA ASN A 108 -5.42 0.08 13.74
C ASN A 108 -6.40 0.95 14.52
N THR A 109 -7.68 0.90 14.17
CA THR A 109 -8.70 1.31 15.12
C THR A 109 -8.44 0.36 16.26
N THR A 110 -7.82 0.89 17.32
CA THR A 110 -7.85 0.25 18.61
C THR A 110 -9.31 -0.05 18.79
N LYS A 111 -9.70 -1.33 18.67
CA LYS A 111 -10.86 -1.83 19.38
C LYS A 111 -10.47 -1.58 20.82
N SER A 112 -10.69 -0.35 21.29
CA SER A 112 -10.70 -0.02 22.69
C SER A 112 -11.86 -0.85 23.18
N SER A 113 -11.50 -2.02 23.68
CA SER A 113 -12.38 -3.00 24.26
C SER A 113 -13.35 -2.26 25.17
N GLU A 114 -14.60 -2.14 24.71
CA GLU A 114 -15.75 -2.18 25.60
C GLU A 114 -15.69 -3.52 26.32
N LEU A 115 -14.89 -3.57 27.39
CA LEU A 115 -14.89 -4.64 28.36
C LEU A 115 -15.03 -4.01 29.74
N ASN A 116 -16.32 -3.87 30.09
CA ASN A 116 -16.85 -4.45 31.31
C ASN A 116 -16.48 -3.76 32.63
N VAL A 117 -17.28 -2.76 33.03
CA VAL A 117 -17.58 -2.56 34.47
C VAL A 117 -19.07 -2.25 34.65
N PHE A 118 -19.93 -3.22 34.35
CA PHE A 118 -21.14 -3.41 35.14
C PHE A 118 -20.86 -4.51 36.16
N ARG A 119 -20.54 -4.11 37.40
CA ARG A 119 -20.76 -4.87 38.66
C ARG A 119 -20.56 -3.87 39.80
N LEU A 120 -21.65 -3.35 40.36
CA LEU A 120 -22.31 -3.85 41.58
C LEU A 120 -21.58 -3.44 42.87
N ASN A 121 -22.20 -2.46 43.54
CA ASN A 121 -22.59 -2.48 44.95
C ASN A 121 -21.57 -2.29 46.09
N ASN A 122 -22.06 -1.47 47.05
CA ASN A 122 -21.79 -1.43 48.50
C ASN A 122 -20.46 -0.82 48.97
N LYS A 123 -20.52 0.41 49.52
CA LYS A 123 -20.80 0.62 50.96
C LYS A 123 -21.18 2.07 51.24
#